data_AF-A0A941LJ31-F1
#
_entry.id   AF-A0A941LJ31-F1
#
_cell.length_a   1.000
_cell.length_b   1.000
_cell.length_c   1.000
_cell.angle_alpha   90.00
_cell.angle_beta   90.00
_cell.angle_gamma   90.00
#
_symmetry.space_group_name_H-M   'P 1'
#
loop_
_entity.id
_entity.type
_entity.pdbx_description
1 polymer ?
#
loop_
_entity_poly.entity_id
_entity_poly.type
_entity_poly.pdbx_seq_one_letter_code
_entity_poly.pdbx_strand_id
1 'polypeptide(L)'
;MFIKFSLSLVGFFLLTFDPSGSFAQPIPEERVTWWKANAATCAAPDGFVFVGKDYGGGCGNEDDGDTNLFAGLLCAVGEPLGCETVKRAQDPMSGRWFRSPRRAQTNNLGRKNSFSPDMALGSQLYISTTSEVASLKQWLNWLDTSRACWIGEGDNCVRSPLIRFCTDDTENGCTARPADLGVFAATLKKLSVSPQNEDIRRLLHQASLNMPDIVWADSQINQEGFSQHLVAVEIFLLRRLGMEDQRMVGAAYALAQKQPKNPFFLYLSEGPTKKVADLTLSLCPSPATGVPVQRTQWAWERKDKEQAWRNSVLWDCVFMARLIGVGK
;
A
#
# COMPACT_ATOMS: atom_id res chain seq x y z
N MET A 1 -49.50 -16.60 -41.42
CA MET A 1 -49.63 -15.97 -40.08
C MET A 1 -48.40 -15.08 -39.90
N PHE A 2 -48.49 -13.80 -40.24
CA PHE A 2 -47.35 -12.87 -40.21
C PHE A 2 -47.33 -12.13 -38.88
N ILE A 3 -46.29 -12.36 -38.08
CA ILE A 3 -46.07 -11.70 -36.80
C ILE A 3 -45.41 -10.33 -37.07
N LYS A 4 -46.13 -9.24 -36.78
CA LYS A 4 -45.61 -7.87 -36.82
C LYS A 4 -44.76 -7.62 -35.58
N PHE A 5 -43.47 -7.32 -35.76
CA PHE A 5 -42.61 -6.78 -34.70
C PHE A 5 -42.84 -5.27 -34.57
N SER A 6 -43.19 -4.84 -33.37
CA SER A 6 -43.34 -3.43 -33.01
C SER A 6 -41.97 -2.87 -32.62
N LEU A 7 -41.48 -1.85 -33.33
CA LEU A 7 -40.30 -1.07 -32.94
C LEU A 7 -40.65 -0.25 -31.70
N SER A 8 -40.07 -0.60 -30.55
CA SER A 8 -40.09 0.26 -29.37
C SER A 8 -39.05 1.38 -29.52
N LEU A 9 -39.51 2.63 -29.42
CA LEU A 9 -38.66 3.81 -29.32
C LEU A 9 -37.71 3.67 -28.11
N VAL A 10 -36.40 3.62 -28.38
CA VAL A 10 -35.36 3.79 -27.38
C VAL A 10 -35.28 5.29 -27.06
N GLY A 11 -35.87 5.69 -25.93
CA GLY A 11 -35.74 7.04 -25.40
C GLY A 11 -34.30 7.30 -24.97
N PHE A 12 -33.60 8.15 -25.72
CA PHE A 12 -32.28 8.66 -25.38
C PHE A 12 -32.42 9.59 -24.15
N PHE A 13 -32.13 9.08 -22.95
CA PHE A 13 -31.94 9.93 -21.78
C PHE A 13 -30.61 10.69 -21.94
N LEU A 14 -30.71 11.95 -22.37
CA LEU A 14 -29.61 12.90 -22.26
C LEU A 14 -29.38 13.20 -20.77
N LEU A 15 -28.46 12.46 -20.14
CA LEU A 15 -27.91 12.84 -18.85
C LEU A 15 -27.15 14.16 -19.04
N THR A 16 -27.78 15.26 -18.62
CA THR A 16 -27.12 16.56 -18.52
C THR A 16 -26.07 16.46 -17.41
N PHE A 17 -24.82 16.20 -17.80
CA PHE A 17 -23.68 16.39 -16.91
C PHE A 17 -23.62 17.85 -16.51
N ASP A 18 -23.82 18.14 -15.23
CA ASP A 18 -23.61 19.46 -14.67
C ASP A 18 -22.08 19.70 -14.60
N PRO A 19 -21.51 20.58 -15.43
CA PRO A 19 -20.07 20.82 -15.46
C PRO A 19 -19.60 21.66 -14.25
N SER A 20 -20.50 22.04 -13.34
CA SER A 20 -20.18 22.82 -12.14
C SER A 20 -19.59 21.98 -10.98
N GLY A 21 -19.25 20.71 -11.24
CA GLY A 21 -18.44 19.91 -10.32
C GLY A 21 -17.19 20.67 -9.92
N SER A 22 -17.19 21.24 -8.71
CA SER A 22 -16.09 22.02 -8.16
C SER A 22 -14.85 21.13 -8.08
N PHE A 23 -13.99 21.22 -9.10
CA PHE A 23 -12.70 20.55 -9.12
C PHE A 23 -11.95 20.93 -7.84
N ALA A 24 -11.31 19.94 -7.20
CA ALA A 24 -10.51 20.22 -6.02
C ALA A 24 -9.52 21.34 -6.32
N GLN A 25 -9.48 22.31 -5.41
CA GLN A 25 -8.33 23.20 -5.36
C GLN A 25 -7.12 22.31 -5.00
N PRO A 26 -6.09 22.28 -5.85
CA PRO A 26 -4.95 21.43 -5.60
C PRO A 26 -4.21 21.89 -4.33
N ILE A 27 -3.45 20.99 -3.71
CA ILE A 27 -2.67 21.35 -2.52
C ILE A 27 -1.56 22.33 -2.96
N PRO A 28 -1.36 23.47 -2.27
CA PRO A 28 -0.32 24.43 -2.67
C PRO A 28 1.08 23.83 -2.65
N GLU A 29 1.92 24.09 -3.66
CA GLU A 29 3.29 23.53 -3.76
C GLU A 29 4.17 23.93 -2.56
N GLU A 30 4.01 25.15 -2.01
CA GLU A 30 4.74 25.59 -0.84
C GLU A 30 4.44 24.73 0.40
N ARG A 31 3.21 24.19 0.49
CA ARG A 31 2.80 23.28 1.55
C ARG A 31 3.53 21.95 1.42
N VAL A 32 3.57 21.40 0.20
CA VAL A 32 4.23 20.12 -0.10
C VAL A 32 5.73 20.23 0.13
N THR A 33 6.34 21.33 -0.32
CA THR A 33 7.76 21.62 -0.10
C THR A 33 8.08 21.68 1.39
N TRP A 34 7.25 22.37 2.18
CA TRP A 34 7.43 22.44 3.63
C TRP A 34 7.30 21.07 4.30
N TRP A 35 6.32 20.24 3.91
CA TRP A 35 6.20 18.87 4.44
C TRP A 35 7.43 18.03 4.15
N LYS A 36 7.92 18.03 2.90
CA LYS A 36 9.11 17.25 2.51
C LYS A 36 10.35 17.66 3.29
N ALA A 37 10.56 18.97 3.47
CA ALA A 37 11.73 19.49 4.18
C ALA A 37 11.74 19.14 5.69
N ASN A 38 10.58 18.82 6.27
CA ASN A 38 10.43 18.55 7.70
C ASN A 38 10.03 17.09 8.00
N ALA A 39 9.84 16.27 6.97
CA ALA A 39 9.39 14.89 7.12
C ALA A 39 10.46 14.03 7.79
N ALA A 40 10.03 13.03 8.56
CA ALA A 40 10.95 12.16 9.26
C ALA A 40 11.72 11.25 8.29
N THR A 41 13.03 11.19 8.44
CA THR A 41 13.90 10.35 7.62
C THR A 41 14.90 9.59 8.45
N CYS A 42 15.35 8.45 7.92
CA CYS A 42 16.35 7.57 8.50
C CYS A 42 17.55 7.41 7.59
N ALA A 43 18.69 7.01 8.17
CA ALA A 43 19.88 6.70 7.41
C ALA A 43 20.19 5.19 7.48
N ALA A 44 20.47 4.59 6.34
CA ALA A 44 21.03 3.25 6.25
C ALA A 44 22.56 3.28 6.47
N PRO A 45 23.21 2.13 6.73
CA PRO A 45 24.67 2.06 6.94
C PRO A 45 25.51 2.67 5.82
N ASP A 46 25.05 2.60 4.58
CA ASP A 46 25.68 3.21 3.40
C ASP A 46 25.47 4.74 3.30
N GLY A 47 24.81 5.36 4.28
CA GLY A 47 24.49 6.79 4.31
C GLY A 47 23.23 7.16 3.52
N PHE A 48 22.53 6.20 2.90
CA PHE A 48 21.30 6.49 2.18
C PHE A 48 20.20 6.97 3.13
N VAL A 49 19.66 8.15 2.87
CA VAL A 49 18.52 8.72 3.60
C VAL A 49 17.23 8.16 3.00
N PHE A 50 16.34 7.63 3.84
CA PHE A 50 15.08 7.01 3.45
C PHE A 50 13.92 7.48 4.32
N VAL A 51 12.68 7.28 3.86
CA VAL A 51 11.48 7.68 4.62
C VAL A 51 11.37 6.88 5.92
N GLY A 52 10.93 7.48 7.02
CA GLY A 52 10.83 6.75 8.28
C GLY A 52 10.14 7.50 9.39
N LYS A 53 10.42 7.07 10.63
CA LYS A 53 9.93 7.69 11.86
C LYS A 53 11.08 8.37 12.60
N ASP A 54 10.79 9.41 13.36
CA ASP A 54 11.73 10.11 14.23
C ASP A 54 11.14 10.27 15.63
N TYR A 55 11.83 9.70 16.61
CA TYR A 55 11.44 9.68 18.03
C TYR A 55 12.01 10.86 18.83
N GLY A 56 12.53 11.90 18.16
CA GLY A 56 13.15 13.07 18.79
C GLY A 56 14.64 12.89 19.09
N GLY A 57 15.23 11.77 18.62
CA GLY A 57 16.65 11.45 18.71
C GLY A 57 17.14 10.68 17.47
N GLY A 58 16.42 10.80 16.35
CA GLY A 58 16.62 9.99 15.15
C GLY A 58 15.68 8.79 15.08
N CYS A 59 16.03 7.84 14.23
CA CYS A 59 15.13 6.76 13.81
C CYS A 59 14.83 5.65 14.81
N GLY A 60 15.26 5.83 16.06
CA GLY A 60 15.32 4.77 17.04
C GLY A 60 16.20 3.61 16.58
N ASN A 61 16.56 2.74 17.53
CA ASN A 61 17.35 1.55 17.25
C ASN A 61 16.48 0.33 16.92
N GLU A 62 15.14 0.47 16.91
CA GLU A 62 14.24 -0.69 16.98
C GLU A 62 13.10 -0.70 15.94
N ASP A 63 12.52 0.46 15.61
CA ASP A 63 11.29 0.52 14.81
C ASP A 63 11.49 1.19 13.45
N ASP A 64 11.93 0.40 12.46
CA ASP A 64 11.71 0.75 11.05
C ASP A 64 10.23 0.58 10.64
N GLY A 65 9.38 0.07 11.55
CA GLY A 65 7.94 -0.10 11.36
C GLY A 65 7.59 -0.76 10.05
N ASP A 66 6.63 -0.16 9.35
CA ASP A 66 6.21 -0.56 8.02
C ASP A 66 6.74 0.42 6.97
N THR A 67 7.99 0.87 7.13
CA THR A 67 8.63 1.82 6.19
C THR A 67 8.48 1.39 4.73
N ASN A 68 8.67 0.11 4.41
CA ASN A 68 8.52 -0.40 3.04
C ASN A 68 7.09 -0.24 2.49
N LEU A 69 6.06 -0.40 3.34
CA LEU A 69 4.66 -0.15 2.95
C LEU A 69 4.46 1.32 2.54
N PHE A 70 4.81 2.25 3.41
CA PHE A 70 4.59 3.68 3.17
C PHE A 70 5.49 4.25 2.08
N ALA A 71 6.72 3.75 1.96
CA ALA A 71 7.60 4.06 0.84
C ALA A 71 6.99 3.61 -0.51
N GLY A 72 6.32 2.45 -0.53
CA GLY A 72 5.58 1.98 -1.71
C GLY A 72 4.41 2.88 -2.07
N LEU A 73 3.64 3.36 -1.08
CA LEU A 73 2.58 4.35 -1.29
C LEU A 73 3.11 5.65 -1.88
N LEU A 74 4.21 6.17 -1.35
CA LEU A 74 4.90 7.35 -1.88
C LEU A 74 5.39 7.12 -3.32
N CYS A 75 5.98 5.96 -3.60
CA CYS A 75 6.40 5.61 -4.96
C CYS A 75 5.23 5.63 -5.94
N ALA A 76 4.10 5.03 -5.55
CA ALA A 76 2.90 4.95 -6.38
C ALA A 76 2.31 6.32 -6.75
N VAL A 77 2.61 7.36 -5.98
CA VAL A 77 2.19 8.75 -6.24
C VAL A 77 3.31 9.62 -6.81
N GLY A 78 4.41 9.00 -7.26
CA GLY A 78 5.50 9.66 -7.96
C GLY A 78 6.53 10.37 -7.08
N GLU A 79 6.59 10.07 -5.77
CA GLU A 79 7.66 10.59 -4.91
C GLU A 79 8.92 9.71 -5.02
N PRO A 80 10.03 10.22 -5.62
CA PRO A 80 11.20 9.40 -5.95
C PRO A 80 11.86 8.73 -4.75
N LEU A 81 11.89 9.42 -3.60
CA LEU A 81 12.46 8.89 -2.37
C LEU A 81 11.74 7.61 -1.91
N GLY A 82 10.42 7.53 -2.12
CA GLY A 82 9.64 6.33 -1.83
C GLY A 82 10.08 5.15 -2.68
N CYS A 83 10.24 5.36 -3.99
CA CYS A 83 10.67 4.29 -4.90
C CYS A 83 12.08 3.78 -4.56
N GLU A 84 13.03 4.68 -4.32
CA GLU A 84 14.40 4.29 -3.98
C GLU A 84 14.47 3.60 -2.61
N THR A 85 13.63 4.00 -1.65
CA THR A 85 13.52 3.33 -0.35
C THR A 85 13.07 1.87 -0.51
N VAL A 86 12.02 1.59 -1.30
CA VAL A 86 11.57 0.19 -1.50
C VAL A 86 12.58 -0.61 -2.29
N LYS A 87 13.20 -0.01 -3.31
CA LYS A 87 14.24 -0.66 -4.12
C LYS A 87 15.41 -1.12 -3.24
N ARG A 88 15.95 -0.24 -2.41
CA ARG A 88 17.09 -0.53 -1.52
C ARG A 88 16.73 -1.42 -0.34
N ALA A 89 15.44 -1.64 -0.06
CA ALA A 89 14.99 -2.60 0.92
C ALA A 89 15.00 -4.05 0.39
N GLN A 90 15.25 -4.27 -0.92
CA GLN A 90 15.49 -5.60 -1.48
C GLN A 90 16.97 -5.98 -1.34
N ASP A 91 17.25 -7.17 -0.82
CA ASP A 91 18.59 -7.76 -0.93
C ASP A 91 18.86 -8.16 -2.39
N PRO A 92 19.87 -7.58 -3.05
CA PRO A 92 20.15 -7.83 -4.46
C PRO A 92 20.63 -9.26 -4.75
N MET A 93 21.08 -10.01 -3.73
CA MET A 93 21.57 -11.38 -3.92
C MET A 93 20.43 -12.39 -3.83
N SER A 94 19.63 -12.34 -2.76
CA SER A 94 18.56 -13.33 -2.55
C SER A 94 17.24 -12.95 -3.22
N GLY A 95 16.99 -11.66 -3.46
CA GLY A 95 15.69 -11.15 -3.89
C GLY A 95 14.69 -10.93 -2.74
N ARG A 96 15.07 -11.23 -1.50
CA ARG A 96 14.27 -11.00 -0.29
C ARG A 96 14.07 -9.51 -0.04
N TRP A 97 12.86 -9.10 0.35
CA TRP A 97 12.63 -7.76 0.88
C TRP A 97 12.73 -7.69 2.40
N PHE A 98 13.13 -6.53 2.88
CA PHE A 98 13.20 -6.14 4.28
C PHE A 98 12.29 -4.94 4.56
N ARG A 99 12.02 -4.67 5.85
CA ARG A 99 11.16 -3.55 6.24
C ARG A 99 11.69 -2.18 5.82
N SER A 100 13.01 -2.05 5.65
CA SER A 100 13.68 -0.82 5.25
C SER A 100 15.07 -1.11 4.65
N PRO A 101 15.68 -0.14 3.94
CA PRO A 101 17.07 -0.24 3.49
C PRO A 101 18.05 -0.52 4.62
N ARG A 102 17.85 0.12 5.79
CA ARG A 102 18.68 -0.12 6.98
C ARG A 102 18.68 -1.60 7.36
N ARG A 103 17.50 -2.24 7.45
CA ARG A 103 17.40 -3.67 7.81
C ARG A 103 17.96 -4.62 6.77
N ALA A 104 17.86 -4.28 5.49
CA ALA A 104 18.48 -5.06 4.41
C ALA A 104 20.01 -5.11 4.56
N GLN A 105 20.62 -4.02 5.03
CA GLN A 105 22.08 -3.89 5.15
C GLN A 105 22.65 -4.35 6.50
N THR A 106 21.80 -4.60 7.51
CA THR A 106 22.25 -4.90 8.88
C THR A 106 21.75 -6.24 9.40
N ASN A 107 21.50 -7.22 8.53
CA ASN A 107 20.96 -8.52 8.91
C ASN A 107 19.70 -8.38 9.81
N ASN A 108 18.75 -7.57 9.36
CA ASN A 108 17.52 -7.23 10.09
C ASN A 108 17.72 -6.64 11.50
N LEU A 109 18.90 -6.07 11.79
CA LEU A 109 19.23 -5.52 13.12
C LEU A 109 19.12 -6.57 14.25
N GLY A 110 19.24 -7.86 13.94
CA GLY A 110 19.00 -8.95 14.90
C GLY A 110 17.56 -9.04 15.41
N ARG A 111 16.59 -8.41 14.73
CA ARG A 111 15.16 -8.44 15.10
C ARG A 111 14.48 -9.68 14.56
N LYS A 112 13.33 -9.99 15.16
CA LYS A 112 12.35 -10.93 14.60
C LYS A 112 11.64 -10.30 13.40
N ASN A 113 11.14 -11.13 12.49
CA ASN A 113 10.29 -10.75 11.36
C ASN A 113 10.93 -9.66 10.47
N SER A 114 11.77 -10.05 9.51
CA SER A 114 12.38 -9.10 8.57
C SER A 114 11.40 -8.38 7.69
N PHE A 115 10.18 -8.91 7.58
CA PHE A 115 9.14 -8.45 6.68
C PHE A 115 7.76 -8.85 7.21
N SER A 116 6.69 -8.42 6.55
CA SER A 116 5.32 -8.85 6.82
C SER A 116 4.49 -8.81 5.53
N PRO A 117 3.29 -9.40 5.53
CA PRO A 117 2.32 -9.22 4.46
C PRO A 117 2.00 -7.74 4.17
N ASP A 118 1.96 -6.91 5.19
CA ASP A 118 1.62 -5.48 5.06
C ASP A 118 2.67 -4.75 4.22
N MET A 119 3.96 -5.01 4.46
CA MET A 119 5.04 -4.45 3.65
C MET A 119 5.09 -5.03 2.23
N ALA A 120 4.56 -6.24 2.03
CA ALA A 120 4.45 -6.84 0.70
C ALA A 120 3.57 -6.00 -0.22
N LEU A 121 2.55 -5.31 0.32
CA LEU A 121 1.76 -4.33 -0.44
C LEU A 121 2.63 -3.17 -0.94
N GLY A 122 3.56 -2.69 -0.12
CA GLY A 122 4.54 -1.67 -0.49
C GLY A 122 5.46 -2.10 -1.63
N SER A 123 6.01 -3.31 -1.56
CA SER A 123 6.83 -3.88 -2.65
C SER A 123 6.03 -4.00 -3.95
N GLN A 124 4.77 -4.40 -3.87
CA GLN A 124 3.89 -4.53 -5.03
C GLN A 124 3.51 -3.17 -5.64
N LEU A 125 3.26 -2.14 -4.82
CA LEU A 125 3.06 -0.77 -5.27
C LEU A 125 4.28 -0.23 -6.02
N TYR A 126 5.49 -0.45 -5.49
CA TYR A 126 6.74 -0.11 -6.16
C TYR A 126 6.87 -0.84 -7.51
N ILE A 127 6.85 -2.17 -7.49
CA ILE A 127 7.05 -3.02 -8.68
C ILE A 127 6.04 -2.71 -9.78
N SER A 128 4.75 -2.52 -9.44
CA SER A 128 3.72 -2.19 -10.42
C SER A 128 3.86 -0.78 -10.98
N THR A 129 4.41 0.16 -10.21
CA THR A 129 4.64 1.53 -10.65
C THR A 129 5.89 1.66 -11.52
N THR A 130 6.97 0.96 -11.18
CA THR A 130 8.27 1.05 -11.87
C THR A 130 8.45 -0.02 -12.96
N SER A 131 7.55 -1.01 -13.03
CA SER A 131 7.65 -2.16 -13.94
C SER A 131 8.96 -2.95 -13.78
N GLU A 132 9.48 -3.04 -12.56
CA GLU A 132 10.75 -3.72 -12.21
C GLU A 132 10.56 -5.26 -12.20
N VAL A 133 10.40 -5.84 -13.39
CA VAL A 133 10.15 -7.28 -13.60
C VAL A 133 11.30 -8.14 -13.07
N ALA A 134 12.55 -7.66 -13.13
CA ALA A 134 13.71 -8.38 -12.63
C ALA A 134 13.62 -8.58 -11.10
N SER A 135 13.36 -7.51 -10.35
CA SER A 135 13.16 -7.53 -8.91
C SER A 135 11.98 -8.43 -8.51
N LEU A 136 10.87 -8.40 -9.25
CA LEU A 136 9.72 -9.28 -9.03
C LEU A 136 10.07 -10.77 -9.22
N LYS A 137 10.81 -11.11 -10.29
CA LYS A 137 11.24 -12.49 -10.56
C LYS A 137 12.18 -13.00 -9.47
N GLN A 138 13.12 -12.17 -9.02
CA GLN A 138 13.99 -12.52 -7.90
C GLN A 138 13.18 -12.77 -6.62
N TRP A 139 12.20 -11.91 -6.32
CA TRP A 139 11.32 -12.15 -5.18
C TRP A 139 10.58 -13.47 -5.27
N LEU A 140 9.99 -13.75 -6.44
CA LEU A 140 9.17 -14.93 -6.64
C LEU A 140 9.99 -16.20 -6.49
N ASN A 141 11.23 -16.18 -7.00
CA ASN A 141 12.19 -17.26 -6.78
C ASN A 141 12.56 -17.42 -5.30
N TRP A 142 12.79 -16.33 -4.59
CA TRP A 142 13.05 -16.35 -3.15
C TRP A 142 11.88 -16.93 -2.36
N LEU A 143 10.65 -16.48 -2.66
CA LEU A 143 9.42 -16.95 -2.03
C LEU A 143 9.21 -18.45 -2.26
N ASP A 144 9.51 -18.97 -3.45
CA ASP A 144 9.38 -20.39 -3.78
C ASP A 144 10.42 -21.27 -3.06
N THR A 145 11.68 -20.81 -3.06
CA THR A 145 12.80 -21.55 -2.46
C THR A 145 12.83 -21.49 -0.94
N SER A 146 12.24 -20.45 -0.34
CA SER A 146 12.21 -20.24 1.12
C SER A 146 11.00 -20.85 1.81
N ARG A 147 10.16 -21.60 1.08
CA ARG A 147 8.99 -22.27 1.67
C ARG A 147 9.42 -23.35 2.66
N ALA A 148 8.73 -23.40 3.80
CA ALA A 148 9.01 -24.38 4.84
C ALA A 148 8.86 -25.81 4.30
N CYS A 149 9.76 -26.69 4.73
CA CYS A 149 9.63 -28.10 4.46
C CYS A 149 8.51 -28.71 5.29
N TRP A 150 7.54 -29.37 4.66
CA TRP A 150 6.45 -30.03 5.38
C TRP A 150 6.74 -31.51 5.63
N ILE A 151 7.27 -32.22 4.63
CA ILE A 151 7.59 -33.65 4.72
C ILE A 151 8.98 -33.88 4.12
N GLY A 152 9.86 -34.58 4.84
CA GLY A 152 11.23 -34.88 4.40
C GLY A 152 12.24 -33.80 4.78
N GLU A 153 13.41 -33.84 4.14
CA GLU A 153 14.52 -32.91 4.35
C GLU A 153 15.37 -32.76 3.07
N GLY A 154 16.11 -31.67 2.95
CA GLY A 154 16.99 -31.40 1.81
C GLY A 154 16.25 -31.44 0.47
N ASP A 155 16.77 -32.24 -0.47
CA ASP A 155 16.19 -32.41 -1.81
C ASP A 155 14.90 -33.26 -1.82
N ASN A 156 14.66 -34.06 -0.78
CA ASN A 156 13.43 -34.86 -0.64
C ASN A 156 12.28 -34.08 0.01
N CYS A 157 12.45 -32.76 0.13
CA CYS A 157 11.52 -31.90 0.83
C CYS A 157 10.25 -31.64 0.02
N VAL A 158 9.10 -32.09 0.54
CA VAL A 158 7.79 -31.63 0.10
C VAL A 158 7.53 -30.26 0.74
N ARG A 159 7.66 -29.21 -0.06
CA ARG A 159 7.49 -27.83 0.41
C ARG A 159 6.02 -27.50 0.67
N SER A 160 5.78 -26.76 1.75
CA SER A 160 4.45 -26.22 2.07
C SER A 160 3.92 -25.37 0.90
N PRO A 161 2.61 -25.44 0.59
CA PRO A 161 2.02 -24.52 -0.38
C PRO A 161 1.94 -23.08 0.15
N LEU A 162 2.10 -22.87 1.48
CA LEU A 162 1.97 -21.56 2.10
C LEU A 162 3.17 -20.67 1.74
N ILE A 163 2.88 -19.55 1.09
CA ILE A 163 3.86 -18.51 0.83
C ILE A 163 4.12 -17.74 2.14
N ARG A 164 5.40 -17.52 2.46
CA ARG A 164 5.83 -16.66 3.57
C ARG A 164 6.72 -15.55 3.03
N PHE A 165 6.47 -14.31 3.44
CA PHE A 165 7.26 -13.16 2.99
C PHE A 165 8.54 -12.92 3.80
N CYS A 166 8.74 -13.68 4.88
CA CYS A 166 9.98 -13.74 5.66
C CYS A 166 10.19 -15.18 6.17
N THR A 167 11.41 -15.50 6.62
CA THR A 167 11.76 -16.82 7.19
C THR A 167 12.07 -16.76 8.68
N ASP A 168 12.11 -15.56 9.27
CA ASP A 168 12.59 -15.27 10.62
C ASP A 168 11.46 -14.88 11.58
N ASP A 169 10.26 -15.45 11.37
CA ASP A 169 9.11 -15.23 12.24
C ASP A 169 8.80 -16.38 13.19
N THR A 170 8.57 -16.02 14.45
CA THR A 170 8.22 -16.95 15.53
C THR A 170 6.71 -17.06 15.75
N GLU A 171 5.91 -16.19 15.10
CA GLU A 171 4.47 -16.00 15.38
C GLU A 171 3.60 -16.15 14.13
N ASN A 172 4.15 -16.74 13.06
CA ASN A 172 3.48 -16.85 11.75
C ASN A 172 3.10 -15.51 11.10
N GLY A 173 3.64 -14.39 11.60
CA GLY A 173 3.39 -13.04 11.09
C GLY A 173 3.89 -12.78 9.67
N CYS A 174 4.60 -13.73 9.06
CA CYS A 174 5.06 -13.63 7.67
C CYS A 174 4.25 -14.45 6.67
N THR A 175 3.28 -15.24 7.12
CA THR A 175 2.48 -16.09 6.24
C THR A 175 1.50 -15.24 5.45
N ALA A 176 1.48 -15.42 4.13
CA ALA A 176 0.53 -14.74 3.25
C ALA A 176 -0.90 -15.22 3.52
N ARG A 177 -1.83 -14.28 3.70
CA ARG A 177 -3.27 -14.52 3.81
C ARG A 177 -3.89 -14.61 2.40
N PRO A 178 -5.13 -15.11 2.28
CA PRO A 178 -5.82 -15.18 0.99
C PRO A 178 -5.89 -13.83 0.24
N ALA A 179 -6.14 -12.72 0.93
CA ALA A 179 -6.12 -11.37 0.34
C ALA A 179 -4.74 -11.02 -0.23
N ASP A 180 -3.68 -11.21 0.56
CA ASP A 180 -2.30 -10.92 0.15
C ASP A 180 -1.92 -11.70 -1.13
N LEU A 181 -2.30 -12.97 -1.20
CA LEU A 181 -2.08 -13.84 -2.37
C LEU A 181 -2.89 -13.37 -3.60
N GLY A 182 -4.12 -12.92 -3.41
CA GLY A 182 -4.97 -12.41 -4.48
C GLY A 182 -4.40 -11.12 -5.09
N VAL A 183 -3.94 -10.20 -4.24
CA VAL A 183 -3.26 -8.97 -4.67
C VAL A 183 -1.93 -9.30 -5.37
N PHE A 184 -1.15 -10.24 -4.84
CA PHE A 184 0.09 -10.69 -5.47
C PHE A 184 -0.13 -11.33 -6.84
N ALA A 185 -1.17 -12.14 -6.98
CA ALA A 185 -1.58 -12.69 -8.27
C ALA A 185 -1.96 -11.59 -9.29
N ALA A 186 -2.66 -10.55 -8.84
CA ALA A 186 -2.99 -9.40 -9.69
C ALA A 186 -1.73 -8.63 -10.14
N THR A 187 -0.75 -8.45 -9.24
CA THR A 187 0.54 -7.82 -9.57
C THR A 187 1.32 -8.64 -10.61
N LEU A 188 1.41 -9.96 -10.43
CA LEU A 188 2.05 -10.87 -11.38
C LEU A 188 1.38 -10.81 -12.76
N LYS A 189 0.04 -10.83 -12.80
CA LYS A 189 -0.75 -10.71 -14.03
C LYS A 189 -0.48 -9.38 -14.74
N LYS A 190 -0.48 -8.26 -14.02
CA LYS A 190 -0.21 -6.91 -14.57
C LYS A 190 1.14 -6.85 -15.29
N LEU A 191 2.15 -7.53 -14.76
CA LEU A 191 3.52 -7.52 -15.28
C LEU A 191 3.86 -8.74 -16.15
N SER A 192 2.87 -9.56 -16.49
CA SER A 192 3.06 -10.79 -17.29
C SER A 192 4.14 -11.72 -16.75
N VAL A 193 4.26 -11.81 -15.41
CA VAL A 193 5.17 -12.73 -14.73
C VAL A 193 4.38 -13.94 -14.26
N SER A 194 4.87 -15.15 -14.55
CA SER A 194 4.26 -16.40 -14.10
C SER A 194 5.18 -17.14 -13.13
N PRO A 195 4.63 -17.71 -12.03
CA PRO A 195 5.37 -18.64 -11.18
C PRO A 195 5.82 -19.87 -11.97
N GLN A 196 7.05 -20.31 -11.70
CA GLN A 196 7.59 -21.54 -12.29
C GLN A 196 6.97 -22.78 -11.63
N ASN A 197 6.76 -22.73 -10.33
CA ASN A 197 6.13 -23.81 -9.56
C ASN A 197 4.60 -23.86 -9.80
N GLU A 198 4.08 -25.03 -10.18
CA GLU A 198 2.66 -25.24 -10.49
C GLU A 198 1.74 -25.07 -9.28
N ASP A 199 2.17 -25.51 -8.09
CA ASP A 199 1.38 -25.38 -6.87
C ASP A 199 1.20 -23.90 -6.49
N ILE A 200 2.26 -23.11 -6.58
CA ILE A 200 2.21 -21.66 -6.38
C ILE A 200 1.26 -21.02 -7.40
N ARG A 201 1.35 -21.41 -8.68
CA ARG A 201 0.47 -20.90 -9.73
C ARG A 201 -1.00 -21.19 -9.43
N ARG A 202 -1.33 -22.42 -9.03
CA ARG A 202 -2.69 -22.83 -8.67
C ARG A 202 -3.20 -22.08 -7.45
N LEU A 203 -2.38 -21.94 -6.41
CA LEU A 203 -2.73 -21.21 -5.19
C LEU A 203 -3.06 -19.74 -5.51
N LEU A 204 -2.19 -19.06 -6.26
CA LEU A 204 -2.39 -17.67 -6.64
C LEU A 204 -3.62 -17.49 -7.53
N HIS A 205 -3.88 -18.44 -8.44
CA HIS A 205 -5.10 -18.43 -9.24
C HIS A 205 -6.35 -18.51 -8.34
N GLN A 206 -6.40 -19.46 -7.40
CA GLN A 206 -7.53 -19.59 -6.47
C GLN A 206 -7.74 -18.35 -5.60
N ALA A 207 -6.65 -17.77 -5.09
CA ALA A 207 -6.73 -16.53 -4.31
C ALA A 207 -7.27 -15.36 -5.14
N SER A 208 -6.89 -15.25 -6.41
CA SER A 208 -7.33 -14.17 -7.30
C SER A 208 -8.85 -14.16 -7.56
N LEU A 209 -9.51 -15.33 -7.50
CA LEU A 209 -10.94 -15.46 -7.79
C LEU A 209 -11.82 -14.87 -6.68
N ASN A 210 -11.37 -14.94 -5.42
CA ASN A 210 -12.16 -14.52 -4.25
C ASN A 210 -11.74 -13.15 -3.70
N MET A 211 -10.68 -12.56 -4.24
CA MET A 211 -10.03 -11.39 -3.67
C MET A 211 -11.00 -10.18 -3.50
N PRO A 212 -11.83 -9.80 -4.48
CA PRO A 212 -12.76 -8.67 -4.29
C PRO A 212 -13.79 -8.89 -3.18
N ASP A 213 -14.23 -10.14 -2.96
CA ASP A 213 -15.14 -10.49 -1.87
C ASP A 213 -14.47 -10.36 -0.52
N ILE A 214 -13.20 -10.77 -0.43
CA ILE A 214 -12.39 -10.66 0.79
C ILE A 214 -12.16 -9.19 1.13
N VAL A 215 -11.72 -8.37 0.18
CA VAL A 215 -11.50 -6.92 0.39
C VAL A 215 -12.78 -6.23 0.86
N TRP A 216 -13.93 -6.58 0.27
CA TRP A 216 -15.21 -6.05 0.70
C TRP A 216 -15.58 -6.51 2.12
N ALA A 217 -15.48 -7.81 2.40
CA ALA A 217 -15.77 -8.34 3.74
C ALA A 217 -14.89 -7.70 4.82
N ASP A 218 -13.58 -7.60 4.57
CA ASP A 218 -12.59 -7.00 5.46
C ASP A 218 -12.90 -5.53 5.74
N SER A 219 -13.39 -4.78 4.75
CA SER A 219 -13.85 -3.39 4.97
C SER A 219 -15.03 -3.30 5.96
N GLN A 220 -15.86 -4.35 6.06
CA GLN A 220 -17.02 -4.40 6.96
C GLN A 220 -16.67 -4.92 8.36
N ILE A 221 -15.76 -5.89 8.47
CA ILE A 221 -15.50 -6.59 9.74
C ILE A 221 -14.25 -6.09 10.47
N ASN A 222 -13.27 -5.53 9.76
CA ASN A 222 -12.04 -5.09 10.40
C ASN A 222 -12.31 -3.93 11.36
N GLN A 223 -11.61 -3.97 12.50
CA GLN A 223 -11.62 -2.90 13.47
C GLN A 223 -10.97 -1.65 12.87
N GLU A 224 -11.37 -0.48 13.38
CA GLU A 224 -10.74 0.79 13.00
C GLU A 224 -9.23 0.79 13.27
N GLY A 225 -8.50 1.65 12.56
CA GLY A 225 -7.05 1.74 12.63
C GLY A 225 -6.35 0.87 11.58
N PHE A 226 -5.21 0.26 11.96
CA PHE A 226 -4.27 -0.31 10.99
C PHE A 226 -4.91 -1.36 10.07
N SER A 227 -5.79 -2.22 10.59
CA SER A 227 -6.46 -3.26 9.79
C SER A 227 -7.35 -2.69 8.68
N GLN A 228 -7.97 -1.53 8.89
CA GLN A 228 -8.73 -0.84 7.83
C GLN A 228 -7.82 -0.09 6.86
N HIS A 229 -6.67 0.41 7.35
CA HIS A 229 -5.68 1.02 6.48
C HIS A 229 -5.14 0.02 5.46
N LEU A 230 -4.87 -1.22 5.85
CA LEU A 230 -4.44 -2.26 4.92
C LEU A 230 -5.47 -2.50 3.81
N VAL A 231 -6.77 -2.58 4.15
CA VAL A 231 -7.84 -2.69 3.15
C VAL A 231 -7.84 -1.49 2.19
N ALA A 232 -7.61 -0.28 2.71
CA ALA A 232 -7.50 0.93 1.86
C ALA A 232 -6.30 0.85 0.90
N VAL A 233 -5.16 0.35 1.36
CA VAL A 233 -3.96 0.14 0.53
C VAL A 233 -4.22 -0.92 -0.55
N GLU A 234 -4.90 -2.02 -0.21
CA GLU A 234 -5.28 -3.06 -1.17
C GLU A 234 -6.19 -2.49 -2.26
N ILE A 235 -7.26 -1.77 -1.90
CA ILE A 235 -8.15 -1.10 -2.85
C ILE A 235 -7.35 -0.17 -3.78
N PHE A 236 -6.44 0.63 -3.20
CA PHE A 236 -5.61 1.55 -3.97
C PHE A 236 -4.72 0.81 -4.98
N LEU A 237 -4.01 -0.22 -4.54
CA LEU A 237 -3.14 -1.03 -5.39
C LEU A 237 -3.94 -1.73 -6.50
N LEU A 238 -5.05 -2.39 -6.17
CA LEU A 238 -5.87 -3.12 -7.13
C LEU A 238 -6.44 -2.23 -8.23
N ARG A 239 -6.92 -1.03 -7.88
CA ARG A 239 -7.35 -0.03 -8.87
C ARG A 239 -6.19 0.37 -9.79
N ARG A 240 -4.99 0.58 -9.26
CA ARG A 240 -3.78 0.87 -10.07
C ARG A 240 -3.37 -0.29 -10.96
N LEU A 241 -3.62 -1.52 -10.55
CA LEU A 241 -3.42 -2.71 -11.39
C LEU A 241 -4.48 -2.81 -12.50
N GLY A 242 -5.47 -1.91 -12.54
CA GLY A 242 -6.52 -1.86 -13.55
C GLY A 242 -7.73 -2.71 -13.20
N MET A 243 -7.91 -3.07 -11.93
CA MET A 243 -9.10 -3.77 -11.48
C MET A 243 -10.23 -2.79 -11.20
N GLU A 244 -11.37 -3.02 -11.84
CA GLU A 244 -12.60 -2.27 -11.67
C GLU A 244 -13.68 -3.22 -11.13
N ASP A 245 -14.06 -3.05 -9.86
CA ASP A 245 -15.07 -3.88 -9.20
C ASP A 245 -15.95 -3.01 -8.28
N GLN A 246 -17.27 -3.16 -8.38
CA GLN A 246 -18.23 -2.39 -7.57
C GLN A 246 -18.10 -2.69 -6.07
N ARG A 247 -17.66 -3.90 -5.70
CA ARG A 247 -17.39 -4.27 -4.30
C ARG A 247 -16.28 -3.41 -3.72
N MET A 248 -15.26 -3.05 -4.50
CA MET A 248 -14.19 -2.13 -4.06
C MET A 248 -14.68 -0.69 -3.92
N VAL A 249 -15.69 -0.27 -4.69
CA VAL A 249 -16.34 1.05 -4.49
C VAL A 249 -17.11 1.06 -3.18
N GLY A 250 -17.92 0.02 -2.93
CA GLY A 250 -18.65 -0.15 -1.67
C GLY A 250 -17.71 -0.27 -0.46
N ALA A 251 -16.59 -0.98 -0.60
CA ALA A 251 -15.57 -1.10 0.44
C ALA A 251 -14.94 0.25 0.78
N ALA A 252 -14.53 1.03 -0.23
CA ALA A 252 -13.98 2.38 -0.03
C ALA A 252 -14.99 3.32 0.66
N TYR A 253 -16.26 3.27 0.26
CA TYR A 253 -17.32 4.03 0.91
C TYR A 253 -17.49 3.63 2.39
N ALA A 254 -17.53 2.33 2.69
CA ALA A 254 -17.66 1.84 4.06
C ALA A 254 -16.49 2.27 4.96
N LEU A 255 -15.25 2.24 4.43
CA LEU A 255 -14.09 2.76 5.15
C LEU A 255 -14.26 4.26 5.48
N ALA A 256 -14.67 5.07 4.50
CA ALA A 256 -14.89 6.50 4.69
C ALA A 256 -16.03 6.81 5.69
N GLN A 257 -17.06 5.97 5.78
CA GLN A 257 -18.12 6.13 6.79
C GLN A 257 -17.63 5.80 8.20
N LYS A 258 -16.79 4.78 8.35
CA LYS A 258 -16.27 4.36 9.67
C LYS A 258 -15.23 5.33 10.23
N GLN A 259 -14.37 5.88 9.36
CA GLN A 259 -13.33 6.84 9.75
C GLN A 259 -13.42 8.11 8.89
N PRO A 260 -14.45 8.95 9.12
CA PRO A 260 -14.73 10.12 8.28
C PRO A 260 -13.67 11.21 8.36
N LYS A 261 -12.73 11.16 9.33
CA LYS A 261 -11.59 12.08 9.40
C LYS A 261 -10.33 11.51 8.74
N ASN A 262 -10.39 10.36 8.09
CA ASN A 262 -9.28 9.80 7.33
C ASN A 262 -9.33 10.28 5.86
N PRO A 263 -8.46 11.22 5.43
CA PRO A 263 -8.51 11.76 4.08
C PRO A 263 -8.17 10.74 2.99
N PHE A 264 -7.39 9.69 3.30
CA PHE A 264 -7.08 8.63 2.34
C PHE A 264 -8.33 7.78 2.05
N PHE A 265 -9.11 7.46 3.08
CA PHE A 265 -10.34 6.67 2.89
C PHE A 265 -11.38 7.48 2.12
N LEU A 266 -11.50 8.77 2.45
CA LEU A 266 -12.37 9.68 1.72
C LEU A 266 -11.95 9.82 0.24
N TYR A 267 -10.65 9.91 -0.05
CA TYR A 267 -10.13 9.90 -1.42
C TYR A 267 -10.50 8.63 -2.18
N LEU A 268 -10.40 7.46 -1.56
CA LEU A 268 -10.79 6.21 -2.23
C LEU A 268 -12.29 6.14 -2.53
N SER A 269 -13.12 6.81 -1.73
CA SER A 269 -14.57 6.86 -1.93
C SER A 269 -15.01 7.92 -2.94
N GLU A 270 -14.44 9.12 -2.88
CA GLU A 270 -14.94 10.30 -3.60
C GLU A 270 -13.97 10.81 -4.70
N GLY A 271 -12.72 10.35 -4.71
CA GLY A 271 -11.67 10.88 -5.58
C GLY A 271 -11.08 12.20 -5.06
N PRO A 272 -10.36 12.96 -5.91
CA PRO A 272 -9.74 14.24 -5.53
C PRO A 272 -10.79 15.37 -5.50
N THR A 273 -11.65 15.38 -4.48
CA THR A 273 -12.65 16.45 -4.28
C THR A 273 -12.11 17.57 -3.40
N LYS A 274 -12.72 18.76 -3.46
CA LYS A 274 -12.37 19.88 -2.56
C LYS A 274 -12.45 19.46 -1.08
N LYS A 275 -13.44 18.62 -0.73
CA LYS A 275 -13.62 18.08 0.62
C LYS A 275 -12.41 17.26 1.08
N VAL A 276 -11.83 16.43 0.21
CA VAL A 276 -10.61 15.66 0.50
C VAL A 276 -9.40 16.59 0.70
N ALA A 277 -9.27 17.62 -0.14
CA ALA A 277 -8.21 18.63 -0.02
C ALA A 277 -8.31 19.43 1.29
N ASP A 278 -9.50 19.95 1.60
CA ASP A 278 -9.76 20.70 2.83
C ASP A 278 -9.49 19.84 4.07
N LEU A 279 -9.95 18.57 4.07
CA LEU A 279 -9.71 17.65 5.18
C LEU A 279 -8.21 17.41 5.37
N THR A 280 -7.48 17.15 4.28
CA THR A 280 -6.01 16.96 4.30
C THR A 280 -5.31 18.17 4.90
N LEU A 281 -5.64 19.38 4.43
CA LEU A 281 -5.05 20.64 4.93
C LEU A 281 -5.40 20.92 6.40
N SER A 282 -6.58 20.49 6.84
CA SER A 282 -7.03 20.71 8.23
C SER A 282 -6.30 19.82 9.24
N LEU A 283 -5.83 18.65 8.82
CA LEU A 283 -5.18 17.67 9.70
C LEU A 283 -3.66 17.72 9.60
N CYS A 284 -3.12 17.97 8.41
CA CYS A 284 -1.68 18.02 8.21
C CYS A 284 -1.04 19.26 8.86
N PRO A 285 0.12 19.11 9.53
CA PRO A 285 0.83 20.24 10.12
C PRO A 285 1.16 21.34 9.11
N SER A 286 1.33 22.56 9.60
CA SER A 286 1.59 23.77 8.82
C SER A 286 2.71 24.59 9.45
N PRO A 287 3.32 25.56 8.74
CA PRO A 287 4.22 26.53 9.37
C PRO A 287 3.59 27.25 10.57
N ALA A 288 2.28 27.51 10.52
CA ALA A 288 1.55 28.17 11.61
C ALA A 288 1.40 27.28 12.86
N THR A 289 1.25 25.97 12.68
CA THR A 289 1.16 25.00 13.80
C THR A 289 2.51 24.45 14.24
N GLY A 290 3.56 24.69 13.44
CA GLY A 290 4.89 24.13 13.65
C GLY A 290 5.03 22.67 13.22
N VAL A 291 6.27 22.18 13.28
CA VAL A 291 6.62 20.78 13.02
C VAL A 291 6.34 19.96 14.29
N PRO A 292 5.72 18.77 14.19
CA PRO A 292 5.59 17.87 15.33
C PRO A 292 6.94 17.58 16.00
N VAL A 293 6.98 17.65 17.34
CA VAL A 293 8.18 17.33 18.14
C VAL A 293 8.59 15.88 17.92
N GLN A 294 7.61 14.98 17.92
CA GLN A 294 7.77 13.59 17.53
C GLN A 294 7.06 13.35 16.21
N ARG A 295 7.73 12.63 15.32
CA ARG A 295 7.22 12.27 13.99
C ARG A 295 7.21 10.76 13.90
N THR A 296 6.30 10.13 14.62
CA THR A 296 6.31 8.67 14.87
C THR A 296 5.08 7.95 14.31
N GLN A 297 4.13 8.71 13.75
CA GLN A 297 2.85 8.18 13.32
C GLN A 297 2.65 8.36 11.82
N TRP A 298 2.24 7.28 11.16
CA TRP A 298 1.62 7.33 9.85
C TRP A 298 0.14 7.64 10.06
N ALA A 299 -0.27 8.90 9.93
CA ALA A 299 -1.56 9.34 10.50
C ALA A 299 -2.75 8.59 9.93
N TRP A 300 -2.73 8.27 8.64
CA TRP A 300 -3.83 7.60 7.92
C TRP A 300 -3.94 6.10 8.21
N GLU A 301 -3.03 5.55 9.00
CA GLU A 301 -3.12 4.19 9.54
C GLU A 301 -3.95 4.11 10.82
N ARG A 302 -4.02 5.22 11.58
CA ARG A 302 -4.51 5.22 12.96
C ARG A 302 -5.99 5.58 13.03
N LYS A 303 -6.61 5.28 14.17
CA LYS A 303 -8.01 5.60 14.42
C LYS A 303 -8.21 7.12 14.50
N ASP A 304 -9.34 7.62 14.01
CA ASP A 304 -9.72 9.04 14.12
C ASP A 304 -9.59 9.58 15.56
N LYS A 305 -9.95 8.77 16.56
CA LYS A 305 -9.90 9.15 17.98
C LYS A 305 -8.48 9.30 18.55
N GLU A 306 -7.47 8.69 17.91
CA GLU A 306 -6.07 8.75 18.37
C GLU A 306 -5.39 10.08 18.03
N GLN A 307 -5.93 10.83 17.08
CA GLN A 307 -5.36 12.12 16.65
C GLN A 307 -3.90 12.03 16.18
N ALA A 308 -3.56 10.92 15.51
CA ALA A 308 -2.20 10.59 15.11
C ALA A 308 -1.52 11.63 14.21
N TRP A 309 -2.30 12.43 13.47
CA TRP A 309 -1.80 13.54 12.65
C TRP A 309 -1.00 14.57 13.46
N ARG A 310 -1.23 14.69 14.77
CA ARG A 310 -0.43 15.55 15.67
C ARG A 310 1.03 15.12 15.78
N ASN A 311 1.32 13.85 15.54
CA ASN A 311 2.67 13.25 15.54
C ASN A 311 3.01 12.64 14.17
N SER A 312 2.40 13.19 13.11
CA SER A 312 2.58 12.75 11.72
C SER A 312 4.05 12.78 11.32
N VAL A 313 4.46 11.78 10.54
CA VAL A 313 5.78 11.73 9.88
C VAL A 313 5.90 12.70 8.69
N LEU A 314 4.82 13.40 8.36
CA LEU A 314 4.61 14.32 7.23
C LEU A 314 4.67 13.68 5.84
N TRP A 315 5.27 12.49 5.69
CA TRP A 315 5.24 11.71 4.45
C TRP A 315 3.84 11.30 4.03
N ASP A 316 2.96 11.01 4.99
CA ASP A 316 1.53 10.78 4.81
C ASP A 316 0.80 12.01 4.25
N CYS A 317 1.23 13.22 4.61
CA CYS A 317 0.74 14.47 4.02
C CYS A 317 1.23 14.67 2.58
N VAL A 318 2.52 14.39 2.33
CA VAL A 318 3.09 14.41 0.96
C VAL A 318 2.36 13.41 0.06
N PHE A 319 2.08 12.20 0.56
CA PHE A 319 1.32 11.18 -0.14
C PHE A 319 -0.07 11.70 -0.56
N MET A 320 -0.84 12.26 0.38
CA MET A 320 -2.16 12.82 0.07
C MET A 320 -2.09 13.98 -0.92
N ALA A 321 -1.11 14.87 -0.78
CA ALA A 321 -0.94 15.98 -1.71
C ALA A 321 -0.74 15.52 -3.15
N ARG A 322 0.10 14.51 -3.34
CA ARG A 322 0.36 13.93 -4.66
C ARG A 322 -0.85 13.18 -5.22
N LEU A 323 -1.63 12.50 -4.37
CA LEU A 323 -2.88 11.85 -4.78
C LEU A 323 -3.95 12.84 -5.25
N ILE A 324 -4.10 13.96 -4.54
CA ILE A 324 -5.10 14.99 -4.83
C ILE A 324 -4.68 15.82 -6.04
N GLY A 325 -3.38 16.11 -6.17
CA GLY A 325 -2.81 17.03 -7.14
C GLY A 325 -2.18 18.23 -6.45
N VAL A 326 -1.06 18.70 -7.00
CA VAL A 326 -0.29 19.83 -6.47
C VAL A 326 -0.44 21.05 -7.38
N GLY A 327 -0.77 22.19 -6.79
CA GLY A 327 -1.00 23.45 -7.48
C GLY A 327 0.33 24.13 -7.75
N LYS A 328 0.55 24.54 -9.00
CA LYS A 328 1.72 25.36 -9.39
C LYS A 328 1.54 26.80 -8.97
#